data_AF-A0A067JYT9-F1
#
_entry.id   AF-A0A067JYT9-F1
#
_cell.length_a   1.000
_cell.length_b   1.000
_cell.length_c   1.000
_cell.angle_alpha   90.00
_cell.angle_beta   90.00
_cell.angle_gamma   90.00
#
_symmetry.space_group_name_H-M   'P 1'
#
loop_
_entity.id
_entity.type
_entity.pdbx_description
1 polymer ?
#
loop_
_entity_poly.entity_id
_entity_poly.type
_entity_poly.pdbx_seq_one_letter_code
_entity_poly.pdbx_strand_id
1 'polypeptide(L)' 'MGYVIVVSLPLILFILIVALACYLVGRNLGRREAARLPQYYGPPAPPLQPQSSPGNKPSQSN' A
#
# COMPACT_ATOMS: atom_id res chain seq x y z
N MET A 1 -17.24 20.92 -42.25
CA MET A 1 -16.71 21.03 -40.86
C MET A 1 -17.49 20.23 -39.81
N GLY A 2 -18.79 19.94 -39.98
CA GLY A 2 -19.59 19.25 -38.94
C GLY A 2 -19.23 17.78 -38.63
N TYR A 3 -18.68 17.03 -39.59
CA TYR A 3 -18.33 15.62 -39.41
C TYR A 3 -17.27 15.40 -38.31
N VAL A 4 -16.35 16.37 -38.15
CA VAL A 4 -15.33 16.35 -37.09
C VAL A 4 -15.99 16.37 -35.72
N ILE A 5 -17.04 17.17 -35.53
CA ILE A 5 -17.75 17.27 -34.24
C ILE A 5 -18.51 15.97 -33.95
N VAL A 6 -19.16 15.40 -34.96
CA VAL A 6 -19.94 14.16 -34.82
C VAL A 6 -19.06 12.97 -34.42
N VAL A 7 -17.80 12.93 -34.85
CA VAL A 7 -16.85 11.89 -34.47
C VAL A 7 -16.13 12.23 -33.15
N SER A 8 -15.76 13.49 -32.94
CA SER A 8 -15.01 13.90 -31.76
C SER A 8 -15.85 13.85 -30.49
N LEU A 9 -17.10 14.28 -30.55
CA LEU A 9 -18.01 14.33 -29.41
C LEU A 9 -18.21 12.95 -28.74
N PRO A 10 -18.55 11.87 -29.47
CA PRO A 10 -18.67 10.54 -28.87
C PRO A 10 -17.31 9.98 -28.44
N LEU A 11 -16.21 10.30 -29.14
CA LEU A 11 -14.88 9.86 -28.75
C LEU A 11 -14.44 10.47 -27.41
N ILE A 12 -14.64 11.78 -27.25
CA ILE A 12 -14.34 12.49 -25.99
C ILE A 12 -15.21 11.96 -24.86
N LEU A 13 -16.52 11.77 -25.12
CA LEU A 13 -17.43 11.22 -24.13
C LEU A 13 -17.00 9.80 -23.70
N PHE A 14 -16.59 8.98 -24.66
CA PHE A 14 -16.07 7.64 -24.39
C PHE A 14 -14.80 7.68 -23.53
N ILE A 15 -13.84 8.57 -23.85
CA ILE A 15 -12.62 8.76 -23.04
C ILE A 15 -12.97 9.19 -21.61
N LEU A 16 -13.93 10.11 -21.43
CA LEU A 16 -14.38 10.54 -20.11
C LEU A 16 -15.00 9.40 -19.31
N ILE A 17 -15.84 8.56 -19.94
CA ILE A 17 -16.44 7.40 -19.29
C ILE A 17 -15.36 6.39 -18.87
N VAL A 18 -14.39 6.11 -19.76
CA VAL A 18 -13.27 5.19 -19.46
C VAL A 18 -12.41 5.75 -18.33
N ALA A 19 -12.09 7.04 -18.35
CA ALA A 19 -11.34 7.70 -17.29
C ALA A 19 -12.09 7.63 -15.95
N LEU A 20 -13.40 7.86 -15.94
CA LEU A 20 -14.22 7.77 -14.74
C LEU A 20 -14.31 6.33 -14.22
N ALA A 21 -14.50 5.35 -15.11
CA ALA A 21 -14.52 3.94 -14.74
C ALA A 21 -13.19 3.50 -14.13
N CYS A 22 -12.06 3.86 -14.77
CA CYS A 22 -10.73 3.58 -14.25
C CYS A 22 -10.48 4.28 -12.91
N TYR A 23 -10.91 5.54 -12.77
CA TYR A 23 -10.82 6.28 -11.51
C TYR A 23 -11.60 5.60 -10.38
N LEU A 24 -12.83 5.16 -10.65
CA LEU A 24 -13.67 4.47 -9.66
C LEU A 24 -13.13 3.09 -9.30
N VAL A 25 -12.64 2.32 -10.29
CA VAL A 25 -12.01 1.02 -10.07
C VAL A 25 -10.73 1.18 -9.24
N GLY A 26 -9.85 2.11 -9.60
CA GLY A 26 -8.63 2.41 -8.84
C GLY A 26 -8.92 2.94 -7.44
N ARG A 27 -9.92 3.82 -7.29
CA ARG A 27 -10.38 4.31 -5.98
C ARG A 27 -10.91 3.19 -5.08
N ASN A 28 -11.68 2.27 -5.65
CA ASN A 28 -12.17 1.10 -4.91
C ASN A 28 -11.05 0.12 -4.59
N LEU A 29 -10.07 -0.03 -5.47
CA LEU A 29 -8.92 -0.91 -5.26
C LEU A 29 -7.99 -0.35 -4.17
N GLY A 30 -7.69 0.95 -4.17
CA GLY A 30 -6.88 1.58 -3.13
C GLY A 30 -7.49 1.48 -1.73
N ARG A 31 -8.83 1.57 -1.62
CA ARG A 31 -9.52 1.29 -0.35
C ARG A 31 -9.46 -0.18 0.05
N ARG A 32 -9.51 -1.09 -0.92
CA ARG A 32 -9.39 -2.53 -0.66
C ARG A 32 -7.97 -2.91 -0.25
N GLU A 33 -6.94 -2.35 -0.86
CA GLU A 33 -5.55 -2.57 -0.47
C GLU A 33 -5.27 -2.06 0.95
N ALA A 34 -5.75 -0.86 1.29
CA ALA A 34 -5.67 -0.33 2.65
C ALA A 34 -6.43 -1.19 3.68
N ALA A 35 -7.51 -1.86 3.28
CA ALA A 35 -8.25 -2.78 4.15
C ALA A 35 -7.65 -4.20 4.19
N ARG A 36 -6.98 -4.63 3.12
CA ARG A 36 -6.46 -6.00 2.94
C ARG A 36 -5.05 -6.18 3.49
N LEU A 37 -4.29 -5.09 3.59
CA LEU A 37 -3.10 -5.00 4.44
C LEU A 37 -3.55 -4.35 5.75
N PRO A 38 -4.14 -5.11 6.71
CA PRO A 38 -4.23 -4.62 8.07
C PRO A 38 -2.81 -4.23 8.43
N GLN A 39 -2.57 -2.93 8.64
CA GLN A 39 -1.34 -2.45 9.23
C GLN A 39 -1.17 -3.30 10.48
N TYR A 40 -0.22 -4.23 10.45
CA TYR A 40 0.04 -5.11 11.57
C TYR A 40 0.60 -4.22 12.68
N TYR A 41 -0.31 -3.60 13.41
CA TYR A 41 -0.07 -2.87 14.63
C TYR A 41 0.12 -3.94 15.71
N GLY A 42 1.19 -4.72 15.54
CA GLY A 42 1.66 -5.57 16.60
C GLY A 42 2.00 -4.69 17.81
N PRO A 43 1.93 -5.24 19.03
CA PRO A 43 2.41 -4.53 20.20
C PRO A 43 3.83 -3.99 19.89
N PRO A 44 4.13 -2.73 20.27
CA PRO A 44 5.44 -2.14 20.04
C PRO A 44 6.50 -3.15 20.44
N ALA A 45 7.47 -3.37 19.54
CA ALA A 45 8.49 -4.39 19.71
C ALA A 45 9.00 -4.34 21.16
N PRO A 46 9.01 -5.47 21.90
CA PRO A 46 9.48 -5.46 23.26
C PRO A 46 10.86 -4.80 23.28
N PRO A 47 11.13 -3.90 24.25
CA PRO A 47 12.39 -3.17 24.29
C PRO A 47 13.54 -4.17 24.17
N LEU A 48 14.46 -3.89 23.24
CA LEU A 48 15.68 -4.66 23.04
C LEU A 48 16.37 -4.76 24.40
N GLN A 49 16.30 -5.95 25.02
CA GLN A 49 17.05 -6.22 26.23
C GLN A 49 18.53 -6.05 25.87
N PRO A 50 19.31 -5.24 26.61
CA PRO A 50 20.75 -5.15 26.40
C PRO A 50 21.30 -6.57 26.46
N GLN A 51 21.85 -7.04 25.35
CA GLN A 51 22.58 -8.30 25.28
C GLN A 51 23.79 -8.16 26.20
N SER A 52 23.65 -8.58 27.46
CA SER A 52 24.79 -8.80 28.34
C SER A 52 25.53 -10.00 27.77
N SER A 53 26.60 -9.73 27.03
CA SER A 53 27.58 -10.73 26.63
C SER A 53 27.95 -11.62 27.83
N PRO A 54 27.71 -12.94 27.81
CA PRO A 54 28.20 -13.81 28.86
C PRO A 54 29.58 -14.30 28.42
N GLY A 55 30.55 -13.39 28.44
CA GLY A 55 31.91 -13.64 28.00
C GLY A 55 32.95 -13.38 29.07
N ASN A 56 32.61 -13.50 30.36
CA ASN A 56 33.58 -13.47 31.46
C ASN A 56 33.03 -14.26 32.65
N LYS A 57 33.53 -15.49 32.84
CA LYS A 57 33.34 -16.24 34.08
C LYS A 57 34.74 -16.46 34.68
N PRO A 58 35.11 -15.79 35.80
CA PRO A 58 36.26 -16.21 36.56
C PRO A 58 35.87 -17.40 37.46
N SER A 59 36.77 -18.38 37.52
CA SER A 59 37.02 -19.25 38.68
C SER A 59 35.97 -20.31 39.06
N GLN A 60 36.26 -21.57 38.71
CA GLN A 60 36.24 -22.69 39.67
C GLN A 60 37.01 -23.90 39.09
N SER A 61 38.20 -24.21 39.60
CA SER A 61 38.86 -25.52 39.46
C SER A 61 39.55 -25.85 40.78
N ASN A 62 39.25 -27.06 41.24
CA ASN A 62 39.75 -27.77 42.42
C ASN A 62 41.29 -27.86 42.46
#